data_AF-A0A397DEC7-F1
#
_entry.id   AF-A0A397DEC7-F1
#
_cell.length_a   1.000
_cell.length_b   1.000
_cell.length_c   1.000
_cell.angle_alpha   90.00
_cell.angle_beta   90.00
_cell.angle_gamma   90.00
#
_symmetry.space_group_name_H-M   'P 1'
#
loop_
_entity.id
_entity.type
_entity.pdbx_description
1 polymer ?
#
loop_
_entity_poly.entity_id
_entity_poly.type
_entity_poly.pdbx_seq_one_letter_code
_entity_poly.pdbx_strand_id
1 'polypeptide(L)'
;MFASIFPDQSFTCINEQDQLVELIPNGANVRVTLANRFEYADALESYRLHQFDEAVACIRNGLASIVQVDLLPMFTWAELELLVCGRPTLNLALLRKKTEYSPDMDMQDTLVERFWRTLAGFTSDEQQLFLQFVWGRSRLPFSEVDFGSYTFKLVRHMSPSNPDEYLPVAHTCFFQV
;
A
#
# COMPACT_ATOMS: atom_id res chain seq x y z
N MET A 1 4.43 -31.83 26.40
CA MET A 1 3.78 -31.31 25.16
C MET A 1 4.32 -29.93 24.77
N PHE A 2 4.28 -28.90 25.64
CA PHE A 2 4.89 -27.60 25.30
C PHE A 2 6.43 -27.63 25.26
N ALA A 3 7.08 -28.10 26.33
CA ALA A 3 8.54 -28.21 26.40
C ALA A 3 9.17 -29.18 25.37
N SER A 4 8.38 -30.10 24.80
CA SER A 4 8.84 -30.97 23.71
C SER A 4 8.78 -30.29 22.34
N ILE A 5 7.97 -29.24 22.18
CA ILE A 5 7.86 -28.45 20.95
C ILE A 5 8.86 -27.28 20.99
N PHE A 6 9.06 -26.67 22.16
CA PHE A 6 9.96 -25.54 22.37
C PHE A 6 11.01 -25.86 23.45
N PRO A 7 11.86 -26.87 23.24
CA PRO A 7 12.81 -27.32 24.28
C PRO A 7 13.83 -26.23 24.62
N ASP A 8 14.26 -25.45 23.62
CA ASP A 8 15.35 -24.48 23.73
C ASP A 8 14.93 -23.02 23.70
N GLN A 9 13.63 -22.76 23.79
CA GLN A 9 13.14 -21.39 23.81
C GLN A 9 13.45 -20.73 25.17
N SER A 10 14.25 -19.68 25.13
CA SER A 10 14.46 -18.74 26.24
C SER A 10 13.86 -17.37 25.89
N PHE A 11 13.93 -16.42 26.81
CA PHE A 11 13.48 -15.03 26.58
C PHE A 11 14.49 -14.27 25.71
N THR A 12 14.70 -14.81 24.50
CA THR A 12 15.59 -14.28 23.47
C THR A 12 14.89 -14.36 22.11
N CYS A 13 15.39 -13.58 21.15
CA CYS A 13 14.99 -13.67 19.76
C CYS A 13 16.17 -13.34 18.83
N ILE A 14 16.01 -13.64 17.54
CA ILE A 14 16.97 -13.26 16.51
C ILE A 14 16.55 -11.92 15.89
N ASN A 15 17.45 -10.95 15.85
CA ASN A 15 17.22 -9.66 15.22
C ASN A 15 17.42 -9.71 13.69
N GLU A 16 17.21 -8.59 13.01
CA GLU A 16 17.42 -8.41 11.57
C GLU A 16 18.87 -8.62 11.09
N GLN A 17 19.86 -8.71 11.99
CA GLN A 17 21.26 -9.01 11.67
C GLN A 17 21.65 -10.45 12.03
N ASP A 18 20.67 -11.34 12.23
CA ASP A 18 20.87 -12.73 12.65
C ASP A 18 21.57 -12.88 14.04
N GLN A 19 21.45 -11.87 14.91
CA GLN A 19 22.04 -11.88 16.24
C GLN A 19 21.03 -12.25 17.32
N LEU A 20 21.49 -13.02 18.31
CA LEU A 20 20.68 -13.37 19.47
C LEU A 20 20.62 -12.19 20.46
N VAL A 21 19.40 -11.72 20.73
CA VAL A 21 19.12 -10.61 21.64
C VAL A 21 18.25 -11.09 22.79
N GLU A 22 18.54 -10.65 24.01
CA GLU A 22 17.69 -10.91 25.18
C GLU A 22 16.50 -9.95 25.21
N LEU A 23 15.29 -10.50 25.36
CA LEU A 23 14.04 -9.73 25.41
C LEU A 23 13.81 -9.09 26.79
N ILE A 24 14.42 -9.67 27.81
CA ILE A 24 14.41 -9.20 29.21
C ILE A 24 15.83 -9.31 29.75
N PRO A 25 16.18 -8.61 30.85
CA PRO A 25 17.48 -8.78 31.49
C PRO A 25 17.74 -10.25 31.84
N ASN A 26 18.89 -10.78 31.41
CA ASN A 26 19.28 -12.18 31.63
C ASN A 26 18.32 -13.20 30.97
N GLY A 27 17.64 -12.78 29.90
CA GLY A 27 16.61 -13.57 29.22
C GLY A 27 17.10 -14.89 28.64
N ALA A 28 18.38 -15.01 28.29
CA ALA A 28 18.97 -16.27 27.82
C ALA A 28 18.89 -17.40 28.87
N ASN A 29 18.86 -17.03 30.16
CA ASN A 29 18.77 -17.96 31.29
C ASN A 29 17.33 -18.21 31.76
N VAL A 30 16.34 -17.51 31.21
CA VAL A 30 14.93 -17.70 31.53
C VAL A 30 14.29 -18.56 30.45
N ARG A 31 13.91 -19.80 30.78
CA ARG A 31 13.22 -20.70 29.85
C ARG A 31 11.77 -20.29 29.66
N VAL A 32 11.30 -20.37 28.42
CA VAL A 32 9.88 -20.25 28.11
C VAL A 32 9.20 -21.56 28.46
N THR A 33 8.16 -21.43 29.26
CA THR A 33 7.32 -22.50 29.77
C THR A 33 5.89 -22.21 29.36
N LEU A 34 5.00 -23.19 29.53
CA LEU A 34 3.59 -22.94 29.30
C LEU A 34 3.07 -21.81 30.21
N ALA A 35 3.56 -21.70 31.45
CA ALA A 35 3.07 -20.70 32.41
C ALA A 35 3.41 -19.25 32.03
N ASN A 36 4.64 -18.99 31.57
CA ASN A 36 5.15 -17.66 31.25
C ASN A 36 5.15 -17.32 29.74
N ARG A 37 4.48 -18.14 28.91
CA ARG A 37 4.44 -17.94 27.45
C ARG A 37 3.88 -16.59 27.01
N PHE A 38 2.95 -16.02 27.78
CA PHE A 38 2.37 -14.71 27.48
C PHE A 38 3.35 -13.59 27.79
N GLU A 39 4.09 -13.67 28.90
CA GLU A 39 5.18 -12.73 29.20
C GLU A 39 6.25 -12.74 28.11
N TYR A 40 6.58 -13.93 27.59
CA TYR A 40 7.49 -14.05 26.44
C TYR A 40 6.90 -13.38 25.19
N ALA A 41 5.61 -13.61 24.90
CA ALA A 41 4.93 -13.03 23.75
C ALA A 41 4.90 -11.49 23.84
N ASP A 42 4.54 -10.93 24.98
CA ASP A 42 4.50 -9.49 25.23
C ASP A 42 5.91 -8.87 25.11
N ALA A 43 6.93 -9.52 25.67
CA ALA A 43 8.33 -9.06 25.55
C ALA A 43 8.84 -9.12 24.11
N LEU A 44 8.48 -10.16 23.36
CA LEU A 44 8.82 -10.30 21.95
C LEU A 44 8.11 -9.24 21.10
N GLU A 45 6.81 -9.02 21.30
CA GLU A 45 6.04 -7.98 20.63
C GLU A 45 6.63 -6.59 20.88
N SER A 46 6.90 -6.26 22.15
CA SER A 46 7.54 -5.00 22.53
C SER A 46 8.89 -4.83 21.83
N TYR A 47 9.74 -5.87 21.81
CA TYR A 47 11.01 -5.79 21.10
C TYR A 47 10.81 -5.55 19.60
N ARG A 48 9.91 -6.30 18.94
CA ARG A 48 9.65 -6.15 17.50
C ARG A 48 9.09 -4.79 17.11
N LEU A 49 8.27 -4.19 17.96
CA LEU A 49 7.74 -2.84 17.74
C LEU A 49 8.83 -1.77 17.88
N HIS A 50 9.80 -1.98 18.77
CA HIS A 50 10.83 -0.99 19.12
C HIS A 50 12.19 -1.20 18.44
N GLN A 51 12.40 -2.31 17.71
CA GLN A 51 13.70 -2.64 17.10
C GLN A 51 14.21 -1.59 16.09
N PHE A 52 13.32 -0.73 15.57
CA PHE A 52 13.65 0.33 14.61
C PHE A 52 13.35 1.75 15.11
N ASP A 53 13.26 1.97 16.42
CA ASP A 53 12.89 3.28 17.00
C ASP A 53 13.75 4.43 16.49
N GLU A 54 15.05 4.23 16.29
CA GLU A 54 15.95 5.27 15.75
C GLU A 54 15.58 5.66 14.31
N ALA A 55 15.33 4.68 13.44
CA ALA A 55 14.91 4.92 12.07
C ALA A 55 13.51 5.56 12.02
N VAL A 56 12.59 5.09 12.86
CA VAL A 56 11.23 5.65 12.98
C VAL A 56 11.29 7.09 13.49
N ALA A 57 12.19 7.41 14.42
CA ALA A 57 12.40 8.78 14.90
C ALA A 57 12.89 9.71 13.78
N CYS A 58 13.81 9.24 12.93
CA CYS A 58 14.26 9.98 11.75
C CYS A 58 13.12 10.25 10.76
N ILE A 59 12.30 9.24 10.45
CA ILE A 59 11.11 9.38 9.60
C ILE A 59 10.13 10.38 10.21
N ARG A 60 9.84 10.26 11.50
CA ARG A 60 8.95 11.17 12.24
C ARG A 60 9.46 12.62 12.19
N ASN A 61 10.77 12.83 12.34
CA ASN A 61 11.37 14.17 12.26
C ASN A 61 11.26 14.75 10.84
N GLY A 62 11.48 13.93 9.80
CA GLY A 62 11.26 14.33 8.42
C GLY A 62 9.81 14.73 8.15
N LEU A 63 8.86 13.93 8.64
CA LEU A 63 7.43 14.22 8.56
C LEU A 63 7.10 15.55 9.27
N ALA A 64 7.65 15.77 10.47
CA ALA A 64 7.45 16.99 11.26
C ALA A 64 7.95 18.27 10.60
N SER A 65 8.83 18.18 9.61
CA SER A 65 9.29 19.34 8.84
C SER A 65 8.25 19.87 7.85
N ILE A 66 7.23 19.07 7.52
CA ILE A 66 6.19 19.40 6.54
C ILE A 66 4.81 19.51 7.19
N VAL A 67 4.49 18.60 8.12
CA VAL A 67 3.18 18.54 8.80
C VAL A 67 3.33 18.71 10.31
N GLN A 68 2.33 19.31 10.95
CA GLN A 68 2.30 19.43 12.40
C GLN A 68 2.03 18.07 13.05
N VAL A 69 3.06 17.43 13.60
CA VAL A 69 2.97 16.08 14.20
C VAL A 69 1.99 15.98 15.36
N ASP A 70 1.71 17.08 16.06
CA ASP A 70 0.75 17.12 17.16
C ASP A 70 -0.70 16.85 16.70
N LEU A 71 -0.97 16.95 15.39
CA LEU A 71 -2.27 16.65 14.80
C LEU A 71 -2.42 15.16 14.46
N LEU A 72 -1.32 14.41 14.31
CA LEU A 72 -1.35 13.00 13.92
C LEU A 72 -2.13 12.10 14.90
N PRO A 73 -2.07 12.31 16.24
CA PRO A 73 -2.86 11.55 17.19
C PRO A 73 -4.39 11.68 17.03
N MET A 74 -4.88 12.64 16.24
CA MET A 74 -6.31 12.74 15.93
C MET A 74 -6.78 11.67 14.94
N PHE A 75 -5.85 10.96 14.29
CA PHE A 75 -6.13 9.90 13.33
C PHE A 75 -5.72 8.55 13.91
N THR A 76 -6.52 7.53 13.61
CA THR A 76 -6.06 6.14 13.70
C THR A 76 -4.98 5.86 12.67
N TRP A 77 -4.20 4.79 12.86
CA TRP A 77 -3.18 4.37 11.89
C TRP A 77 -3.78 4.11 10.49
N ALA A 78 -5.01 3.57 10.44
CA ALA A 78 -5.71 3.26 9.19
C ALA A 78 -6.19 4.52 8.46
N GLU A 79 -6.67 5.53 9.19
CA GLU A 79 -7.03 6.83 8.60
C GLU A 79 -5.80 7.56 8.08
N LEU A 80 -4.69 7.53 8.82
CA LEU A 80 -3.43 8.12 8.36
C LEU A 80 -2.90 7.42 7.10
N GLU A 81 -2.94 6.09 7.05
CA GLU A 81 -2.59 5.33 5.84
C GLU A 81 -3.48 5.75 4.66
N LEU A 82 -4.78 5.87 4.89
CA LEU A 82 -5.74 6.23 3.85
C LEU A 82 -5.50 7.64 3.29
N LEU A 83 -5.13 8.60 4.15
CA LEU A 83 -4.80 9.97 3.75
C LEU A 83 -3.49 10.07 2.98
N VAL A 84 -2.47 9.31 3.39
CA VAL A 84 -1.13 9.36 2.78
C VAL A 84 -1.05 8.51 1.52
N CYS A 85 -1.54 7.27 1.59
CA CYS A 85 -1.39 6.27 0.54
C CYS A 85 -2.61 6.20 -0.39
N GLY A 86 -3.78 6.70 0.02
CA GLY A 86 -5.03 6.52 -0.73
C GLY A 86 -5.66 5.15 -0.54
N ARG A 87 -6.78 4.89 -1.25
CA ARG A 87 -7.56 3.65 -1.09
C ARG A 87 -6.79 2.45 -1.67
N PRO A 88 -6.70 1.32 -0.94
CA PRO A 88 -6.04 0.11 -1.44
C PRO A 88 -6.80 -0.55 -2.60
N THR A 89 -8.11 -0.32 -2.69
CA THR A 89 -8.97 -0.81 -3.77
C THR A 89 -9.31 0.31 -4.75
N LEU A 90 -9.29 0.01 -6.05
CA LEU A 90 -9.64 0.97 -7.09
C LEU A 90 -11.13 1.32 -7.04
N ASN A 91 -11.45 2.59 -6.81
CA ASN A 91 -12.80 3.10 -6.96
C ASN A 91 -13.08 3.42 -8.43
N LEU A 92 -13.63 2.46 -9.17
CA LEU A 92 -13.94 2.59 -10.60
C LEU A 92 -14.92 3.71 -10.91
N ALA A 93 -15.91 3.94 -10.04
CA ALA A 93 -16.88 5.01 -10.24
C ALA A 93 -16.21 6.39 -10.17
N LEU A 94 -15.30 6.57 -9.21
CA LEU A 94 -14.50 7.79 -9.08
C LEU A 94 -13.57 7.96 -10.29
N LEU A 95 -12.84 6.92 -10.68
CA LEU A 95 -11.95 6.98 -11.84
C LEU A 95 -12.73 7.36 -13.10
N ARG A 96 -13.86 6.68 -13.36
CA ARG A 96 -14.72 6.94 -14.51
C ARG A 96 -15.29 8.36 -14.52
N LYS A 97 -15.67 8.88 -13.34
CA LYS A 97 -16.12 10.28 -13.20
C LYS A 97 -15.00 11.29 -13.49
N LYS A 98 -13.77 10.95 -13.13
CA LYS A 98 -12.55 11.74 -13.40
C LYS A 98 -11.85 11.30 -14.69
N THR A 99 -12.59 10.78 -15.67
CA THR A 99 -12.05 10.40 -16.99
C THR A 99 -12.44 11.41 -18.06
N GLU A 100 -11.45 11.88 -18.81
CA GLU A 100 -11.63 12.58 -20.07
C GLU A 100 -11.40 11.60 -21.23
N TYR A 101 -12.27 11.66 -22.23
CA TYR A 101 -12.17 10.88 -23.46
C TYR A 101 -11.63 11.77 -24.58
N SER A 102 -10.93 11.19 -25.55
CA SER A 102 -10.55 11.94 -26.75
C SER A 102 -11.79 12.47 -27.50
N PRO A 103 -11.69 13.58 -28.25
CA PRO A 103 -12.87 14.22 -28.88
C PRO A 103 -13.66 13.32 -29.85
N ASP A 104 -13.03 12.27 -30.36
CA ASP A 104 -13.60 11.27 -31.27
C ASP A 104 -14.20 10.05 -30.54
N MET A 105 -14.20 10.06 -29.21
CA MET A 105 -14.77 9.02 -28.35
C MET A 105 -15.91 9.59 -27.52
N ASP A 106 -17.06 8.91 -27.56
CA ASP A 106 -18.17 9.17 -26.64
C ASP A 106 -18.22 8.11 -25.54
N MET A 107 -18.85 8.43 -24.41
CA MET A 107 -19.09 7.49 -23.32
C MET A 107 -19.92 6.26 -23.73
N GLN A 108 -20.68 6.35 -24.83
CA GLN A 108 -21.47 5.26 -25.40
C GLN A 108 -20.69 4.44 -26.43
N ASP A 109 -19.43 4.78 -26.69
CA ASP A 109 -18.57 4.02 -27.60
C ASP A 109 -18.32 2.61 -27.07
N THR A 110 -18.50 1.61 -27.93
CA THR A 110 -18.27 0.20 -27.59
C THR A 110 -16.86 -0.08 -27.04
N LEU A 111 -15.84 0.69 -27.46
CA LEU A 111 -14.48 0.57 -26.95
C LEU A 111 -14.41 1.05 -25.49
N VAL A 112 -15.07 2.16 -25.17
CA VAL A 112 -15.15 2.70 -23.81
C VAL A 112 -15.88 1.72 -22.89
N GLU A 113 -17.00 1.16 -23.34
CA GLU A 113 -17.75 0.17 -22.57
C GLU A 113 -16.91 -1.09 -22.30
N ARG A 114 -16.22 -1.61 -23.32
CA ARG A 114 -15.32 -2.76 -23.19
C ARG A 114 -14.18 -2.47 -22.22
N PHE A 115 -13.56 -1.30 -22.31
CA PHE A 115 -12.49 -0.89 -21.40
C PHE A 115 -12.95 -0.95 -19.94
N TRP A 116 -14.05 -0.29 -19.60
CA TRP A 116 -14.57 -0.27 -18.23
C TRP A 116 -15.02 -1.63 -17.74
N ARG A 117 -15.65 -2.44 -18.61
CA ARG A 117 -16.05 -3.80 -18.27
C ARG A 117 -14.84 -4.68 -17.99
N THR A 118 -13.78 -4.57 -18.79
CA THR A 118 -12.54 -5.33 -18.58
C THR A 118 -11.88 -4.92 -17.27
N LEU A 119 -11.73 -3.61 -17.02
CA LEU A 119 -11.13 -3.11 -15.78
C LEU A 119 -11.95 -3.47 -14.52
N ALA A 120 -13.29 -3.54 -14.66
CA ALA A 120 -14.16 -4.04 -13.60
C ALA A 120 -14.03 -5.54 -13.34
N GLY A 121 -13.60 -6.31 -14.34
CA GLY A 121 -13.33 -7.75 -14.22
C GLY A 121 -11.95 -8.09 -13.63
N PHE A 122 -11.05 -7.11 -13.49
CA PHE A 122 -9.74 -7.31 -12.87
C PHE A 122 -9.86 -7.56 -11.37
N THR A 123 -8.95 -8.38 -10.86
CA THR A 123 -8.69 -8.52 -9.41
C THR A 123 -8.14 -7.21 -8.83
N SER A 124 -8.13 -7.09 -7.50
CA SER A 124 -7.57 -5.90 -6.83
C SER A 124 -6.09 -5.66 -7.21
N ASP A 125 -5.30 -6.73 -7.33
CA ASP A 125 -3.89 -6.63 -7.68
C ASP A 125 -3.70 -6.19 -9.14
N GLU A 126 -4.50 -6.73 -10.06
CA GLU A 126 -4.50 -6.32 -11.48
C GLU A 126 -4.95 -4.86 -11.66
N GLN A 127 -5.90 -4.38 -10.86
CA GLN A 127 -6.30 -2.97 -10.85
C GLN A 127 -5.17 -2.06 -10.35
N GLN A 128 -4.41 -2.47 -9.34
CA GLN A 128 -3.23 -1.73 -8.88
C GLN A 128 -2.13 -1.72 -9.94
N LEU A 129 -1.89 -2.85 -10.61
CA LEU A 129 -0.93 -2.95 -11.73
C LEU A 129 -1.36 -2.05 -12.90
N PHE A 130 -2.67 -1.98 -13.20
CA PHE A 130 -3.20 -1.06 -14.18
C PHE A 130 -2.91 0.40 -13.80
N LEU A 131 -3.16 0.81 -12.55
CA LEU A 131 -2.83 2.17 -12.10
C LEU A 131 -1.34 2.46 -12.19
N GLN A 132 -0.48 1.50 -11.85
CA GLN A 132 0.97 1.67 -12.03
C GLN A 132 1.34 1.84 -13.50
N PHE A 133 0.70 1.09 -14.39
CA PHE A 133 0.90 1.21 -15.84
C PHE A 133 0.50 2.59 -16.37
N VAL A 134 -0.64 3.15 -15.95
CA VAL A 134 -1.15 4.43 -16.50
C VAL A 134 -0.73 5.67 -15.72
N TRP A 135 -0.30 5.54 -14.46
CA TRP A 135 -0.05 6.67 -13.56
C TRP A 135 1.23 6.54 -12.72
N GLY A 136 1.90 5.39 -12.73
CA GLY A 136 3.09 5.13 -11.90
C GLY A 136 2.79 5.04 -10.40
N ARG A 137 1.51 5.01 -10.00
CA ARG A 137 1.06 4.87 -8.61
C ARG A 137 0.14 3.67 -8.49
N SER A 138 0.13 3.01 -7.34
CA SER A 138 -0.72 1.84 -7.10
C SER A 138 -2.12 2.16 -6.57
N ARG A 139 -2.37 3.40 -6.13
CA ARG A 139 -3.61 3.77 -5.41
C ARG A 139 -4.13 5.12 -5.89
N LEU A 140 -5.46 5.25 -5.95
CA LEU A 140 -6.15 6.51 -6.20
C LEU A 140 -6.14 7.43 -4.98
N PRO A 141 -6.20 8.77 -5.18
CA PRO A 141 -6.51 9.70 -4.10
C PRO A 141 -7.83 9.32 -3.41
N PHE A 142 -7.93 9.66 -2.13
CA PHE A 142 -9.01 9.17 -1.27
C PHE A 142 -10.40 9.63 -1.72
N SER A 143 -10.52 10.90 -2.14
CA SER A 143 -11.78 11.53 -2.55
C SER A 143 -11.67 12.30 -3.88
N GLU A 144 -12.82 12.76 -4.38
CA GLU A 144 -12.88 13.65 -5.56
C GLU A 144 -12.14 14.97 -5.37
N VAL A 145 -12.08 15.47 -4.13
CA VAL A 145 -11.36 16.69 -3.76
C VAL A 145 -9.86 16.43 -3.82
N ASP A 146 -9.41 15.30 -3.29
CA ASP A 146 -7.99 14.89 -3.29
C ASP A 146 -7.48 14.55 -4.70
N PHE A 147 -8.38 14.18 -5.61
CA PHE A 147 -8.07 14.08 -7.04
C PHE A 147 -7.60 15.41 -7.63
N GLY A 148 -7.98 16.54 -7.04
CA GLY A 148 -7.54 17.86 -7.48
C GLY A 148 -7.75 18.08 -8.97
N SER A 149 -6.67 18.50 -9.64
CA SER A 149 -6.61 18.71 -11.09
C SER A 149 -6.20 17.47 -11.90
N TYR A 150 -5.97 16.33 -11.25
CA TYR A 150 -5.67 15.09 -11.97
C TYR A 150 -6.92 14.60 -12.69
N THR A 151 -6.76 14.28 -13.97
CA THR A 151 -7.79 13.67 -14.80
C THR A 151 -7.18 12.49 -15.54
N PHE A 152 -7.83 11.32 -15.44
CA PHE A 152 -7.44 10.16 -16.23
C PHE A 152 -7.87 10.38 -17.68
N LYS A 153 -7.01 10.09 -18.65
CA LYS A 153 -7.32 10.29 -20.07
C LYS A 153 -7.35 8.94 -20.77
N LEU A 154 -8.49 8.65 -21.41
CA LEU A 154 -8.63 7.51 -22.30
C LEU A 154 -8.61 8.02 -23.74
N VAL A 155 -7.54 7.72 -24.47
CA VAL A 155 -7.27 8.29 -25.79
C VAL A 155 -7.24 7.19 -26.83
N ARG A 156 -7.99 7.36 -27.92
CA ARG A 156 -7.88 6.47 -29.06
C ARG A 156 -6.51 6.65 -29.72
N HIS A 157 -5.77 5.55 -29.84
CA HIS A 157 -4.56 5.54 -30.63
C HIS A 157 -4.90 5.74 -32.12
N MET A 158 -4.49 6.87 -32.68
CA MET A 158 -4.74 7.24 -34.07
C MET A 158 -3.68 6.62 -34.99
N SER A 159 -3.85 5.34 -35.34
CA SER A 159 -3.04 4.65 -36.35
C SER A 159 -3.89 4.20 -37.54
N PRO A 160 -3.38 4.31 -38.78
CA PRO A 160 -4.04 3.72 -39.95
C PRO A 160 -3.91 2.19 -40.02
N SER A 161 -3.10 1.56 -39.15
CA SER A 161 -2.95 0.10 -39.05
C SER A 161 -4.12 -0.54 -38.28
N ASN A 162 -4.26 -1.87 -38.40
CA ASN A 162 -5.28 -2.61 -37.67
C ASN A 162 -5.10 -2.39 -36.13
N PRO A 163 -6.15 -1.97 -35.40
CA PRO A 163 -6.10 -1.80 -33.94
C PRO A 163 -5.61 -3.03 -33.16
N ASP A 164 -5.83 -4.23 -33.70
CA ASP A 164 -5.44 -5.49 -33.04
C ASP A 164 -3.94 -5.82 -33.20
N GLU A 165 -3.18 -5.01 -33.94
CA GLU A 165 -1.74 -5.22 -34.18
C GLU A 165 -0.83 -4.52 -33.15
N TYR A 166 -1.39 -3.72 -32.25
CA TYR A 166 -0.62 -3.02 -31.23
C TYR A 166 -1.27 -3.12 -29.84
N LEU A 167 -0.44 -2.95 -28.82
CA LEU A 167 -0.87 -2.94 -27.43
C LEU A 167 -1.18 -1.50 -26.96
N PRO A 168 -2.00 -1.33 -25.91
CA PRO A 168 -2.22 -0.02 -25.29
C PRO A 168 -0.90 0.62 -24.86
N VAL A 169 -0.79 1.95 -25.01
CA VAL A 169 0.40 2.73 -24.66
C VAL A 169 0.01 3.77 -23.62
N ALA A 170 0.66 3.71 -22.46
CA ALA A 170 0.44 4.68 -21.41
C ALA A 170 1.46 5.83 -21.44
N HIS A 171 0.99 7.03 -21.13
CA HIS A 171 1.83 8.17 -20.80
C HIS A 171 1.64 8.55 -19.34
N THR A 172 2.44 7.93 -18.47
CA THR A 172 2.30 8.00 -17.00
C THR A 172 2.32 9.43 -16.46
N CYS A 173 3.17 10.30 -17.01
CA CYS A 173 3.25 11.72 -16.63
C CYS A 173 1.93 12.49 -16.82
N PHE A 174 1.07 12.03 -17.74
CA PHE A 174 -0.19 12.66 -18.07
C PHE A 174 -1.41 11.88 -17.58
N PHE A 175 -1.20 10.78 -16.85
CA PHE A 175 -2.24 9.86 -16.41
C PHE A 175 -3.15 9.45 -17.59
N GLN A 176 -2.54 8.92 -18.63
CA GLN A 176 -3.18 8.66 -19.92
C GLN A 176 -2.88 7.26 -20.41
N VAL A 177 -3.88 6.63 -21.06
CA VAL A 177 -3.74 5.40 -21.86
C VAL A 177 -4.53 5.51 -23.16
#